data_AF-A0A5J5IDG1-F1
#
_entry.id   AF-A0A5J5IDG1-F1
#
_cell.length_a   1.000
_cell.length_b   1.000
_cell.length_c   1.000
_cell.angle_alpha   90.00
_cell.angle_beta   90.00
_cell.angle_gamma   90.00
#
_symmetry.space_group_name_H-M   'P 1'
#
loop_
_entity.id
_entity.type
_entity.pdbx_description
1 polymer ?
#
loop_
_entity_poly.entity_id
_entity_poly.type
_entity_poly.pdbx_seq_one_letter_code
_entity_poly.pdbx_strand_id
1 'polypeptide(L)'
;MALKEYPYLKFCFVVLFALFSFWANAGTYYSNSADPTSVNNWWTHTNGTGSHPSDFSTSGDIFILQAGQTCATTTNWTIGTGVTLQIDGTLSINSKNDKVTIDGTVIFTNTSSTQVTMAGGFGGNDFIVSSGATLKTKNINGIQGTNCSLPASITKKAVTLSASANYEFNGSSSQASTGLPSKVNDLNINNTAGVVVASVTIEGNLIVNSGVNFAPTGTITLNTPASAINNSGTITFTNLTIGTTPTVQSQYNASYNIAGTLTINAGKTFAPTGGTITMSSPSSSIINSGTLTFNNLIIAATPAAQSQYNASYNVAGALTINSGVTFGPSGGTITMSATGSGISNRGTLTFSNLTIAATPTAQSQYNASYNVAGALTINPGVTFAPTGGTVTMSTATSAFINNGTLAFNNLTIAATPTAQSQYTTSYSIAGSFTVNSGVYIEITLTVHLGGTINNSGIINAANGTIEMNGSAAQTIPANAFVNNALNNLIISNTHASGVSLGGALDIYNSVTFSGTGKKL
;
A
#
# COMPACT_ATOMS: atom_id res chain seq x y z
N MET A 1 51.79 0.19 -10.48
CA MET A 1 52.53 -1.08 -10.41
C MET A 1 51.71 -2.12 -11.17
N ALA A 2 52.07 -2.39 -12.42
CA ALA A 2 51.28 -3.23 -13.33
C ALA A 2 51.55 -4.72 -13.01
N LEU A 3 50.50 -5.45 -12.63
CA LEU A 3 50.56 -6.90 -12.46
C LEU A 3 50.58 -7.56 -13.85
N LYS A 4 51.70 -8.24 -14.14
CA LYS A 4 51.90 -9.08 -15.32
C LYS A 4 50.85 -10.21 -15.29
N GLU A 5 50.01 -10.28 -16.32
CA GLU A 5 49.06 -11.39 -16.49
C GLU A 5 49.82 -12.69 -16.79
N TYR A 6 49.74 -13.67 -15.86
CA TYR A 6 50.24 -15.02 -16.09
C TYR A 6 49.07 -15.93 -16.51
N PRO A 7 48.99 -16.37 -17.78
CA PRO A 7 47.87 -17.17 -18.29
C PRO A 7 47.73 -18.53 -17.57
N TYR A 8 48.82 -19.05 -16.99
CA TYR A 8 48.81 -20.30 -16.22
C TYR A 8 48.09 -20.18 -14.87
N LEU A 9 48.05 -18.99 -14.25
CA LEU A 9 47.38 -18.79 -12.96
C LEU A 9 45.85 -18.74 -13.10
N LYS A 10 45.33 -18.22 -14.23
CA LYS A 10 43.90 -18.27 -14.58
C LYS A 10 43.45 -19.70 -14.90
N PHE A 11 44.30 -20.51 -15.57
CA PHE A 11 44.00 -21.91 -15.87
C PHE A 11 43.97 -22.79 -14.61
N CYS A 12 44.92 -22.60 -13.67
CA CYS A 12 44.90 -23.32 -12.39
C CYS A 12 43.70 -22.94 -11.52
N PHE A 13 43.25 -21.68 -11.52
CA PHE A 13 42.05 -21.30 -10.75
C PHE A 13 40.76 -21.89 -11.33
N VAL A 14 40.63 -21.98 -12.66
CA VAL A 14 39.45 -22.59 -13.31
C VAL A 14 39.42 -24.12 -13.14
N VAL A 15 40.58 -24.79 -13.21
CA VAL A 15 40.66 -26.24 -12.96
C VAL A 15 40.51 -26.59 -11.47
N LEU A 16 40.99 -25.74 -10.56
CA LEU A 16 40.76 -25.90 -9.12
C LEU A 16 39.28 -25.66 -8.76
N PHE A 17 38.60 -24.69 -9.37
CA PHE A 17 37.16 -24.47 -9.17
C PHE A 17 36.30 -25.59 -9.77
N ALA A 18 36.71 -26.17 -10.90
CA ALA A 18 36.05 -27.33 -11.52
C ALA A 18 36.28 -28.65 -10.78
N LEU A 19 37.40 -28.80 -10.06
CA LEU A 19 37.69 -29.98 -9.23
C LEU A 19 37.03 -29.95 -7.84
N PHE A 20 36.59 -28.78 -7.37
CA PHE A 20 35.82 -28.64 -6.12
C PHE A 20 34.30 -28.54 -6.33
N SER A 21 33.81 -28.70 -7.55
CA SER A 21 32.37 -28.81 -7.84
C SER A 21 31.94 -30.27 -8.01
N PHE A 22 32.23 -31.11 -7.01
CA PHE A 22 31.40 -32.28 -6.76
C PHE A 22 30.11 -31.78 -6.11
N TRP A 23 29.18 -31.30 -6.94
CA TRP A 23 27.83 -31.01 -6.48
C TRP A 23 27.27 -32.34 -5.99
N ALA A 24 27.00 -32.45 -4.69
CA ALA A 24 26.19 -33.54 -4.17
C ALA A 24 24.89 -33.54 -4.97
N ASN A 25 24.64 -34.59 -5.75
CA ASN A 25 23.40 -34.70 -6.50
C ASN A 25 22.27 -34.89 -5.49
N ALA A 26 21.31 -33.96 -5.47
CA ALA A 26 20.09 -34.10 -4.70
C ALA A 26 19.39 -35.42 -5.04
N GLY A 27 19.24 -36.29 -4.03
CA GLY A 27 18.55 -37.57 -4.14
C GLY A 27 17.10 -37.48 -3.69
N THR A 28 16.23 -38.31 -4.26
CA THR A 28 14.88 -38.56 -3.72
C THR A 28 14.83 -39.97 -3.16
N TYR A 29 14.43 -40.10 -1.90
CA TYR A 29 14.40 -41.34 -1.16
C TYR A 29 13.00 -41.63 -0.61
N TYR A 30 12.60 -42.89 -0.65
CA TYR A 30 11.29 -43.38 -0.26
C TYR A 30 11.40 -44.35 0.93
N SER A 31 10.49 -44.22 1.88
CA SER A 31 10.46 -45.08 3.08
C SER A 31 10.03 -46.52 2.77
N ASN A 32 10.58 -47.50 3.47
CA ASN A 32 10.18 -48.91 3.39
C ASN A 32 9.22 -49.36 4.52
N SER A 33 8.42 -48.44 5.07
CA SER A 33 7.50 -48.69 6.21
C SER A 33 8.16 -49.16 7.51
N ALA A 34 9.42 -48.82 7.73
CA ALA A 34 10.15 -49.09 8.97
C ALA A 34 10.53 -47.79 9.71
N ASP A 35 11.47 -47.87 10.65
CA ASP A 35 11.94 -46.73 11.43
C ASP A 35 12.58 -45.67 10.51
N PRO A 36 12.00 -44.46 10.40
CA PRO A 36 12.48 -43.44 9.48
C PRO A 36 13.81 -42.81 9.93
N THR A 37 14.28 -43.07 11.16
CA THR A 37 15.56 -42.54 11.67
C THR A 37 16.79 -43.29 11.14
N SER A 38 16.59 -44.44 10.49
CA SER A 38 17.68 -45.25 9.93
C SER A 38 17.80 -45.05 8.42
N VAL A 39 18.97 -44.64 7.94
CA VAL A 39 19.26 -44.46 6.50
C VAL A 39 19.03 -45.73 5.68
N ASN A 40 19.17 -46.92 6.29
CA ASN A 40 18.93 -48.21 5.61
C ASN A 40 17.45 -48.48 5.30
N ASN A 41 16.54 -47.67 5.85
CA ASN A 41 15.10 -47.77 5.61
C ASN A 41 14.61 -46.86 4.47
N TRP A 42 15.55 -46.21 3.78
CA TRP A 42 15.29 -45.26 2.71
C TRP A 42 15.92 -45.74 1.41
N TRP A 43 15.16 -45.68 0.32
CA TRP A 43 15.58 -46.23 -0.98
C TRP A 43 15.30 -45.25 -2.10
N THR A 44 16.14 -45.20 -3.13
CA THR A 44 15.89 -44.34 -4.31
C THR A 44 14.65 -44.75 -5.13
N HIS A 45 14.09 -45.95 -4.91
CA HIS A 45 12.86 -46.41 -5.54
C HIS A 45 11.78 -46.74 -4.50
N THR A 46 10.52 -46.58 -4.90
CA THR A 46 9.32 -46.79 -4.06
C THR A 46 9.13 -48.24 -3.60
N ASN A 47 9.68 -49.22 -4.32
CA ASN A 47 9.57 -50.64 -4.02
C ASN A 47 10.62 -51.16 -3.02
N GLY A 48 11.40 -50.27 -2.39
CA GLY A 48 12.44 -50.65 -1.43
C GLY A 48 13.70 -51.21 -2.09
N THR A 49 14.04 -50.75 -3.30
CA THR A 49 15.27 -51.12 -4.01
C THR A 49 16.08 -49.90 -4.42
N GLY A 50 17.36 -50.07 -4.78
CA GLY A 50 18.26 -48.99 -5.18
C GLY A 50 19.33 -48.69 -4.13
N SER A 51 19.74 -47.43 -4.01
CA SER A 51 20.73 -47.00 -3.02
C SER A 51 20.08 -46.32 -1.81
N HIS A 52 20.81 -46.31 -0.70
CA HIS A 52 20.45 -45.59 0.52
C HIS A 52 21.02 -44.16 0.51
N PRO A 53 20.41 -43.21 1.24
CA PRO A 53 21.04 -41.94 1.56
C PRO A 53 22.27 -42.16 2.47
N SER A 54 23.22 -41.23 2.45
CA SER A 54 24.35 -41.24 3.40
C SER A 54 23.95 -40.70 4.78
N ASP A 55 23.01 -39.75 4.82
CA ASP A 55 22.58 -39.01 6.00
C ASP A 55 21.25 -38.29 5.76
N PHE A 56 20.80 -37.47 6.71
CA PHE A 56 19.61 -36.62 6.61
C PHE A 56 19.97 -35.12 6.57
N SER A 57 21.16 -34.78 6.09
CA SER A 57 21.73 -33.42 6.12
C SER A 57 22.24 -32.91 4.77
N THR A 58 22.28 -33.77 3.75
CA THR A 58 22.72 -33.41 2.40
C THR A 58 21.70 -32.49 1.72
N SER A 59 22.08 -31.22 1.57
CA SER A 59 21.21 -30.18 1.00
C SER A 59 20.71 -30.57 -0.40
N GLY A 60 19.40 -30.41 -0.62
CA GLY A 60 18.73 -30.81 -1.85
C GLY A 60 18.01 -32.15 -1.76
N ASP A 61 18.38 -33.02 -0.81
CA ASP A 61 17.73 -34.32 -0.67
C ASP A 61 16.25 -34.22 -0.26
N ILE A 62 15.46 -35.16 -0.77
CA ILE A 62 14.02 -35.28 -0.50
C ILE A 62 13.74 -36.68 0.06
N PHE A 63 13.15 -36.72 1.24
CA PHE A 63 12.69 -37.92 1.93
C PHE A 63 11.17 -37.99 1.89
N ILE A 64 10.60 -39.02 1.29
CA ILE A 64 9.15 -39.21 1.14
C ILE A 64 8.68 -40.38 1.99
N LEU A 65 7.91 -40.09 3.06
CA LEU A 65 7.13 -41.10 3.77
C LEU A 65 5.94 -41.50 2.90
N GLN A 66 6.01 -42.69 2.30
CA GLN A 66 5.06 -43.12 1.28
C GLN A 66 3.62 -43.26 1.81
N ALA A 67 2.64 -43.01 0.94
CA ALA A 67 1.23 -43.15 1.25
C ALA A 67 0.88 -44.57 1.75
N GLY A 68 -0.03 -44.64 2.71
CA GLY A 68 -0.46 -45.92 3.33
C GLY A 68 0.52 -46.51 4.35
N GLN A 69 1.73 -45.97 4.49
CA GLN A 69 2.69 -46.42 5.49
C GLN A 69 2.52 -45.67 6.81
N THR A 70 2.88 -46.34 7.91
CA THR A 70 3.11 -45.72 9.22
C THR A 70 4.55 -45.99 9.63
N CYS A 71 5.38 -44.95 9.65
CA CYS A 71 6.79 -45.04 9.99
C CYS A 71 6.99 -44.52 11.41
N ALA A 72 7.42 -45.39 12.34
CA ALA A 72 7.55 -45.05 13.75
C ALA A 72 9.00 -44.79 14.14
N THR A 73 9.29 -43.65 14.77
CA THR A 73 10.64 -43.33 15.27
C THR A 73 11.00 -44.23 16.45
N THR A 74 12.25 -44.68 16.49
CA THR A 74 12.83 -45.34 17.68
C THR A 74 13.84 -44.48 18.44
N THR A 75 14.29 -43.39 17.82
CA THR A 75 15.25 -42.44 18.37
C THR A 75 14.94 -41.02 17.89
N ASN A 76 15.74 -40.04 18.33
CA ASN A 76 15.65 -38.67 17.83
C ASN A 76 16.03 -38.60 16.34
N TRP A 77 15.30 -37.76 15.60
CA TRP A 77 15.50 -37.58 14.17
C TRP A 77 15.59 -36.10 13.83
N THR A 78 16.63 -35.72 13.09
CA THR A 78 16.81 -34.35 12.61
C THR A 78 16.87 -34.36 11.09
N ILE A 79 15.98 -33.59 10.46
CA ILE A 79 16.02 -33.26 9.04
C ILE A 79 16.81 -31.97 8.89
N GLY A 80 18.02 -32.07 8.33
CA GLY A 80 18.97 -30.97 8.24
C GLY A 80 18.54 -29.82 7.34
N THR A 81 19.26 -28.71 7.42
CA THR A 81 19.01 -27.52 6.61
C THR A 81 19.11 -27.82 5.12
N GLY A 82 18.13 -27.36 4.33
CA GLY A 82 18.09 -27.60 2.88
C GLY A 82 17.63 -29.00 2.48
N VAL A 83 17.26 -29.86 3.43
CA VAL A 83 16.64 -31.18 3.18
C VAL A 83 15.12 -31.05 3.23
N THR A 84 14.39 -31.83 2.44
CA THR A 84 12.92 -31.88 2.46
C THR A 84 12.42 -33.21 3.01
N LEU A 85 11.53 -33.18 3.99
CA LEU A 85 10.71 -34.31 4.41
C LEU A 85 9.27 -34.13 3.90
N GLN A 86 8.86 -34.94 2.94
CA GLN A 86 7.47 -35.04 2.51
C GLN A 86 6.79 -36.19 3.23
N ILE A 87 5.61 -35.94 3.77
CA ILE A 87 4.82 -36.94 4.46
C ILE A 87 3.55 -37.16 3.64
N ASP A 88 3.45 -38.33 3.00
CA ASP A 88 2.24 -38.81 2.31
C ASP A 88 1.50 -39.86 3.15
N GLY A 89 2.25 -40.64 3.94
CA GLY A 89 1.73 -41.58 4.94
C GLY A 89 1.55 -40.93 6.33
N THR A 90 1.90 -41.70 7.37
CA THR A 90 1.90 -41.27 8.77
C THR A 90 3.29 -41.39 9.39
N LEU A 91 3.78 -40.32 10.00
CA LEU A 91 4.93 -40.32 10.90
C LEU A 91 4.43 -40.57 12.33
N SER A 92 5.01 -41.54 13.03
CA SER A 92 4.60 -41.90 14.39
C SER A 92 5.75 -41.70 15.38
N ILE A 93 5.63 -40.73 16.27
CA ILE A 93 6.62 -40.43 17.30
C ILE A 93 6.17 -41.13 18.58
N ASN A 94 6.61 -42.37 18.78
CA ASN A 94 6.01 -43.26 19.77
C ASN A 94 6.96 -43.73 20.87
N SER A 95 8.27 -43.61 20.69
CA SER A 95 9.21 -44.00 21.75
C SER A 95 9.32 -42.91 22.80
N LYS A 96 9.73 -43.29 24.01
CA LYS A 96 9.77 -42.38 25.16
C LYS A 96 10.87 -41.33 24.95
N ASN A 97 10.49 -40.05 24.93
CA ASN A 97 11.41 -38.90 24.76
C ASN A 97 11.92 -38.70 23.32
N ASP A 98 11.25 -39.27 22.32
CA ASP A 98 11.63 -39.06 20.92
C ASP A 98 11.34 -37.63 20.48
N LYS A 99 12.28 -37.08 19.71
CA LYS A 99 12.16 -35.77 19.08
C LYS A 99 12.37 -35.87 17.59
N VAL A 100 11.43 -35.32 16.83
CA VAL A 100 11.61 -35.04 15.40
C VAL A 100 11.83 -33.55 15.24
N THR A 101 12.99 -33.17 14.72
CA THR A 101 13.39 -31.78 14.50
C THR A 101 13.53 -31.53 13.00
N ILE A 102 12.87 -30.48 12.51
CA ILE A 102 12.90 -30.04 11.12
C ILE A 102 13.70 -28.74 11.05
N ASP A 103 14.94 -28.81 10.58
CA ASP A 103 15.78 -27.65 10.26
C ASP A 103 15.68 -27.27 8.76
N GLY A 104 15.20 -28.20 7.92
CA GLY A 104 14.93 -28.00 6.50
C GLY A 104 13.46 -27.67 6.19
N THR A 105 12.88 -28.40 5.24
CA THR A 105 11.47 -28.28 4.84
C THR A 105 10.68 -29.51 5.25
N VAL A 106 9.45 -29.33 5.74
CA VAL A 106 8.46 -30.41 5.88
C VAL A 106 7.22 -30.12 5.03
N ILE A 107 6.72 -31.13 4.33
CA ILE A 107 5.55 -31.04 3.45
C ILE A 107 4.48 -32.03 3.90
N PHE A 108 3.30 -31.52 4.23
CA PHE A 108 2.10 -32.29 4.51
C PHE A 108 1.17 -32.29 3.31
N THR A 109 0.99 -33.46 2.69
CA THR A 109 0.25 -33.59 1.43
C THR A 109 -1.22 -33.98 1.63
N ASN A 110 -1.60 -34.48 2.80
CA ASN A 110 -2.98 -34.85 3.08
C ASN A 110 -3.86 -33.60 3.32
N THR A 111 -5.06 -33.60 2.73
CA THR A 111 -5.98 -32.47 2.76
C THR A 111 -6.90 -32.44 3.98
N SER A 112 -7.09 -33.55 4.70
CA SER A 112 -8.12 -33.63 5.75
C SER A 112 -7.78 -34.51 6.97
N SER A 113 -6.60 -35.13 7.00
CA SER A 113 -6.15 -35.94 8.15
C SER A 113 -4.82 -35.47 8.75
N THR A 114 -4.63 -35.83 10.01
CA THR A 114 -3.36 -35.67 10.71
C THR A 114 -2.35 -36.70 10.22
N GLN A 115 -1.13 -36.24 9.92
CA GLN A 115 -0.06 -37.05 9.36
C GLN A 115 1.10 -37.30 10.33
N VAL A 116 1.09 -36.63 11.48
CA VAL A 116 1.98 -36.93 12.61
C VAL A 116 1.16 -37.44 13.77
N THR A 117 1.47 -38.65 14.23
CA THR A 117 0.89 -39.20 15.46
C THR A 117 1.96 -39.18 16.54
N MET A 118 1.54 -38.89 17.77
CA MET A 118 2.43 -38.93 18.93
C MET A 118 1.77 -39.80 19.99
N ALA A 119 2.39 -40.91 20.38
CA ALA A 119 1.94 -41.77 21.48
C ALA A 119 3.02 -41.86 22.56
N GLY A 120 2.72 -41.48 23.80
CA GLY A 120 3.70 -41.55 24.88
C GLY A 120 3.10 -41.15 26.22
N GLY A 121 3.11 -42.06 27.20
CA GLY A 121 2.58 -41.82 28.55
C GLY A 121 3.60 -41.24 29.55
N PHE A 122 4.90 -41.33 29.28
CA PHE A 122 5.88 -41.33 30.38
C PHE A 122 7.20 -40.57 30.18
N GLY A 123 7.40 -39.82 29.09
CA GLY A 123 8.61 -39.00 28.89
C GLY A 123 8.37 -37.77 28.01
N GLY A 124 7.58 -37.98 26.98
CA GLY A 124 6.98 -36.94 26.17
C GLY A 124 7.70 -36.72 24.86
N ASN A 125 6.93 -36.51 23.79
CA ASN A 125 7.42 -36.60 22.42
C ASN A 125 7.28 -35.24 21.74
N ASP A 126 8.29 -34.85 20.98
CA ASP A 126 8.35 -33.51 20.39
C ASP A 126 8.38 -33.58 18.86
N PHE A 127 7.58 -32.74 18.21
CA PHE A 127 7.74 -32.36 16.81
C PHE A 127 8.11 -30.88 16.74
N ILE A 128 9.30 -30.57 16.23
CA ILE A 128 9.89 -29.24 16.29
C ILE A 128 10.13 -28.75 14.86
N VAL A 129 9.57 -27.60 14.51
CA VAL A 129 9.95 -26.83 13.31
C VAL A 129 10.86 -25.70 13.77
N SER A 130 12.14 -25.80 13.42
CA SER A 130 13.20 -24.91 13.88
C SER A 130 13.13 -23.52 13.24
N SER A 131 13.92 -22.58 13.77
CA SER A 131 14.12 -21.27 13.13
C SER A 131 14.70 -21.43 11.71
N GLY A 132 14.18 -20.69 10.73
CA GLY A 132 14.58 -20.76 9.33
C GLY A 132 14.04 -21.97 8.55
N ALA A 133 13.44 -22.95 9.22
CA ALA A 133 12.80 -24.09 8.57
C ALA A 133 11.50 -23.67 7.84
N THR A 134 11.01 -24.53 6.95
CA THR A 134 9.76 -24.29 6.20
C THR A 134 8.75 -25.41 6.44
N LEU A 135 7.52 -25.04 6.79
CA LEU A 135 6.38 -25.97 6.85
C LEU A 135 5.42 -25.67 5.72
N LYS A 136 5.09 -26.70 4.92
CA LYS A 136 4.09 -26.62 3.84
C LYS A 136 2.91 -27.52 4.15
N THR A 137 1.69 -27.02 3.97
CA THR A 137 0.48 -27.82 4.22
C THR A 137 -0.59 -27.65 3.15
N LYS A 138 -1.24 -28.77 2.78
CA LYS A 138 -2.48 -28.83 2.00
C LYS A 138 -3.72 -29.07 2.85
N ASN A 139 -3.56 -29.24 4.17
CA ASN A 139 -4.65 -29.61 5.06
C ASN A 139 -5.63 -28.44 5.23
N ILE A 140 -6.94 -28.70 5.03
CA ILE A 140 -8.01 -27.69 5.09
C ILE A 140 -8.25 -27.16 6.51
N ASN A 141 -7.91 -27.94 7.54
CA ASN A 141 -8.13 -27.56 8.93
C ASN A 141 -6.98 -26.71 9.49
N GLY A 142 -5.81 -26.71 8.83
CA GLY A 142 -4.65 -25.91 9.20
C GLY A 142 -3.42 -26.74 9.57
N ILE A 143 -2.52 -26.10 10.32
CA ILE A 143 -1.20 -26.65 10.67
C ILE A 143 -1.30 -27.55 11.89
N GLN A 144 -1.90 -27.07 12.97
CA GLN A 144 -1.92 -27.79 14.25
C GLN A 144 -3.30 -27.72 14.92
N GLY A 145 -3.82 -28.89 15.33
CA GLY A 145 -5.12 -29.01 15.99
C GLY A 145 -5.80 -30.34 15.68
N THR A 146 -7.12 -30.39 15.88
CA THR A 146 -7.94 -31.54 15.48
C THR A 146 -7.99 -31.64 13.95
N ASN A 147 -7.66 -32.81 13.39
CA ASN A 147 -7.63 -33.08 11.94
C ASN A 147 -6.72 -32.14 11.10
N CYS A 148 -5.84 -31.39 11.75
CA CYS A 148 -4.79 -30.59 11.08
C CYS A 148 -3.60 -31.47 10.70
N SER A 149 -2.63 -30.95 9.93
CA SER A 149 -1.41 -31.69 9.57
C SER A 149 -0.70 -32.30 10.79
N LEU A 150 -0.58 -31.50 11.86
CA LEU A 150 0.00 -31.84 13.14
C LEU A 150 -1.10 -31.93 14.21
N PRO A 151 -0.94 -32.83 15.20
CA PRO A 151 -1.91 -32.98 16.28
C PRO A 151 -1.82 -31.81 17.26
N ALA A 152 -2.86 -31.61 18.06
CA ALA A 152 -2.81 -30.65 19.17
C ALA A 152 -1.72 -31.01 20.19
N SER A 153 -1.04 -30.00 20.75
CA SER A 153 -0.15 -30.20 21.88
C SER A 153 -0.95 -30.62 23.11
N ILE A 154 -0.51 -31.67 23.79
CA ILE A 154 -1.08 -32.11 25.07
C ILE A 154 0.05 -32.38 26.06
N THR A 155 -0.28 -32.61 27.34
CA THR A 155 0.73 -32.92 28.35
C THR A 155 1.65 -34.05 27.88
N LYS A 156 2.97 -33.77 27.82
CA LYS A 156 4.01 -34.67 27.31
C LYS A 156 3.96 -34.94 25.79
N LYS A 157 3.30 -34.10 24.98
CA LYS A 157 3.38 -34.16 23.52
C LYS A 157 3.42 -32.74 22.99
N ALA A 158 4.60 -32.27 22.60
CA ALA A 158 4.77 -30.89 22.18
C ALA A 158 4.96 -30.79 20.67
N VAL A 159 4.08 -30.05 20.00
CA VAL A 159 4.40 -29.48 18.69
C VAL A 159 4.95 -28.08 18.95
N THR A 160 6.18 -27.84 18.51
CA THR A 160 6.85 -26.54 18.64
C THR A 160 7.05 -25.95 17.26
N LEU A 161 6.37 -24.84 16.99
CA LEU A 161 6.43 -24.13 15.71
C LEU A 161 7.18 -22.81 15.92
N SER A 162 8.37 -22.70 15.34
CA SER A 162 9.20 -21.49 15.52
C SER A 162 8.53 -20.25 14.92
N ALA A 163 8.61 -19.15 15.65
CA ALA A 163 8.17 -17.84 15.17
C ALA A 163 9.07 -17.25 14.07
N SER A 164 10.24 -17.85 13.86
CA SER A 164 11.21 -17.47 12.82
C SER A 164 11.28 -18.52 11.69
N ALA A 165 10.31 -19.43 11.63
CA ALA A 165 10.12 -20.35 10.50
C ALA A 165 9.20 -19.76 9.44
N ASN A 166 9.20 -20.39 8.26
CA ASN A 166 8.37 -20.06 7.12
C ASN A 166 7.17 -21.00 7.05
N TYR A 167 6.01 -20.47 6.67
CA TYR A 167 4.77 -21.25 6.59
C TYR A 167 4.10 -21.06 5.23
N GLU A 168 3.71 -22.16 4.61
CA GLU A 168 3.17 -22.18 3.25
C GLU A 168 1.87 -22.98 3.16
N PHE A 169 0.83 -22.36 2.59
CA PHE A 169 -0.49 -22.96 2.39
C PHE A 169 -0.72 -23.28 0.91
N ASN A 170 -0.80 -24.57 0.59
CA ASN A 170 -0.73 -25.13 -0.77
C ASN A 170 -1.97 -25.96 -1.17
N GLY A 171 -3.07 -25.82 -0.44
CA GLY A 171 -4.31 -26.54 -0.72
C GLY A 171 -4.97 -26.10 -2.03
N SER A 172 -5.94 -26.91 -2.48
CA SER A 172 -6.84 -26.59 -3.60
C SER A 172 -8.27 -26.26 -3.15
N SER A 173 -8.54 -26.37 -1.86
CA SER A 173 -9.80 -26.01 -1.19
C SER A 173 -9.49 -25.02 -0.09
N SER A 174 -10.47 -24.21 0.32
CA SER A 174 -10.27 -23.19 1.37
C SER A 174 -9.61 -23.79 2.61
N GLN A 175 -8.49 -23.21 3.03
CA GLN A 175 -7.74 -23.65 4.21
C GLN A 175 -7.95 -22.70 5.38
N ALA A 176 -8.09 -23.26 6.58
CA ALA A 176 -7.91 -22.52 7.82
C ALA A 176 -6.43 -22.41 8.19
N SER A 177 -6.07 -21.41 8.97
CA SER A 177 -4.72 -21.26 9.55
C SER A 177 -4.62 -21.76 10.99
N THR A 178 -5.45 -22.72 11.42
CA THR A 178 -5.45 -23.22 12.80
C THR A 178 -4.05 -23.71 13.19
N GLY A 179 -3.56 -23.23 14.33
CA GLY A 179 -2.22 -23.57 14.81
C GLY A 179 -1.07 -22.80 14.18
N LEU A 180 -1.34 -21.86 13.26
CA LEU A 180 -0.31 -20.93 12.79
C LEU A 180 0.20 -20.08 13.96
N PRO A 181 1.52 -19.95 14.18
CA PRO A 181 2.05 -19.04 15.19
C PRO A 181 1.60 -17.59 14.96
N SER A 182 1.39 -16.84 16.05
CA SER A 182 1.04 -15.41 15.99
C SER A 182 2.13 -14.53 15.38
N LYS A 183 3.33 -15.09 15.21
CA LYS A 183 4.50 -14.46 14.61
C LYS A 183 5.19 -15.50 13.72
N VAL A 184 5.57 -15.11 12.51
CA VAL A 184 6.25 -15.97 11.53
C VAL A 184 7.35 -15.19 10.81
N ASN A 185 8.30 -15.89 10.18
CA ASN A 185 9.25 -15.26 9.27
C ASN A 185 8.54 -14.96 7.94
N ASP A 186 8.43 -15.94 7.04
CA ASP A 186 7.67 -15.80 5.80
C ASP A 186 6.29 -16.48 5.90
N LEU A 187 5.29 -15.87 5.28
CA LEU A 187 3.97 -16.47 5.06
C LEU A 187 3.69 -16.51 3.56
N ASN A 188 3.63 -17.71 2.99
CA ASN A 188 3.38 -17.94 1.58
C ASN A 188 1.98 -18.54 1.35
N ILE A 189 1.15 -17.84 0.58
CA ILE A 189 -0.21 -18.25 0.24
C ILE A 189 -0.25 -18.62 -1.24
N ASN A 190 -0.35 -19.92 -1.52
CA ASN A 190 -0.45 -20.48 -2.87
C ASN A 190 -1.85 -21.03 -3.19
N ASN A 191 -2.69 -21.19 -2.16
CA ASN A 191 -4.01 -21.76 -2.30
C ASN A 191 -4.98 -20.79 -2.98
N THR A 192 -5.35 -21.10 -4.22
CA THR A 192 -6.25 -20.27 -5.04
C THR A 192 -7.69 -20.23 -4.52
N ALA A 193 -8.11 -21.21 -3.70
CA ALA A 193 -9.42 -21.20 -3.03
C ALA A 193 -9.44 -20.30 -1.79
N GLY A 194 -8.29 -19.71 -1.42
CA GLY A 194 -8.14 -18.80 -0.29
C GLY A 194 -7.69 -19.48 0.99
N VAL A 195 -7.16 -18.67 1.91
CA VAL A 195 -6.74 -19.09 3.25
C VAL A 195 -7.30 -18.11 4.27
N VAL A 196 -7.98 -18.63 5.29
CA VAL A 196 -8.49 -17.85 6.41
C VAL A 196 -7.38 -17.73 7.44
N VAL A 197 -6.71 -16.57 7.45
CA VAL A 197 -5.63 -16.25 8.40
C VAL A 197 -6.15 -15.24 9.43
N ALA A 198 -5.99 -15.58 10.71
CA ALA A 198 -6.26 -14.67 11.82
C ALA A 198 -5.18 -13.57 11.94
N SER A 199 -5.03 -12.94 13.10
CA SER A 199 -3.97 -11.95 13.30
C SER A 199 -2.60 -12.63 13.33
N VAL A 200 -1.65 -12.10 12.55
CA VAL A 200 -0.27 -12.60 12.52
C VAL A 200 0.72 -11.46 12.28
N THR A 201 1.87 -11.55 12.95
CA THR A 201 3.03 -10.70 12.69
C THR A 201 3.98 -11.42 11.74
N ILE A 202 4.35 -10.77 10.64
CA ILE A 202 5.27 -11.31 9.64
C ILE A 202 6.56 -10.51 9.74
N GLU A 203 7.68 -11.21 9.92
CA GLU A 203 9.00 -10.61 10.03
C GLU A 203 9.75 -10.55 8.71
N GLY A 204 9.53 -11.53 7.83
CA GLY A 204 9.99 -11.56 6.47
C GLY A 204 8.88 -11.16 5.50
N ASN A 205 8.59 -12.03 4.55
CA ASN A 205 7.75 -11.75 3.41
C ASN A 205 6.33 -12.30 3.60
N LEU A 206 5.33 -11.47 3.33
CA LEU A 206 4.02 -11.95 2.91
C LEU A 206 4.05 -12.19 1.40
N ILE A 207 3.89 -13.43 0.97
CA ILE A 207 3.88 -13.82 -0.44
C ILE A 207 2.49 -14.32 -0.80
N VAL A 208 1.86 -13.68 -1.79
CA VAL A 208 0.55 -14.09 -2.31
C VAL A 208 0.69 -14.29 -3.81
N ASN A 209 0.57 -15.54 -4.25
CA ASN A 209 0.87 -15.92 -5.63
C ASN A 209 -0.30 -15.66 -6.59
N SER A 210 0.00 -15.67 -7.88
CA SER A 210 -0.96 -15.38 -8.95
C SER A 210 -2.19 -16.29 -8.86
N GLY A 211 -3.37 -15.69 -9.03
CA GLY A 211 -4.67 -16.40 -8.94
C GLY A 211 -5.16 -16.65 -7.52
N VAL A 212 -4.40 -16.27 -6.48
CA VAL A 212 -4.83 -16.37 -5.08
C VAL A 212 -5.67 -15.16 -4.68
N ASN A 213 -6.75 -15.41 -3.95
CA ASN A 213 -7.49 -14.38 -3.23
C ASN A 213 -7.22 -14.52 -1.72
N PHE A 214 -6.44 -13.60 -1.16
CA PHE A 214 -6.07 -13.59 0.24
C PHE A 214 -6.81 -12.48 1.00
N ALA A 215 -7.69 -12.89 1.91
CA ALA A 215 -8.47 -11.99 2.75
C ALA A 215 -8.35 -12.40 4.23
N PRO A 216 -7.27 -12.01 4.92
CA PRO A 216 -7.10 -12.34 6.33
C PRO A 216 -8.22 -11.72 7.16
N THR A 217 -8.73 -12.46 8.15
CA THR A 217 -9.81 -12.01 9.05
C THR A 217 -9.28 -11.19 10.22
N GLY A 218 -7.98 -11.31 10.52
CA GLY A 218 -7.32 -10.53 11.56
C GLY A 218 -6.42 -9.42 11.03
N THR A 219 -5.60 -8.88 11.94
CA THR A 219 -4.60 -7.87 11.62
C THR A 219 -3.31 -8.52 11.15
N ILE A 220 -2.85 -8.15 9.96
CA ILE A 220 -1.50 -8.45 9.51
C ILE A 220 -0.57 -7.34 9.99
N THR A 221 0.50 -7.70 10.69
CA THR A 221 1.51 -6.74 11.16
C THR A 221 2.85 -7.01 10.51
N LEU A 222 3.46 -5.99 9.92
CA LEU A 222 4.81 -6.04 9.36
C LEU A 222 5.75 -5.31 10.30
N ASN A 223 6.60 -6.06 11.00
CA ASN A 223 7.27 -5.56 12.21
C ASN A 223 8.80 -5.59 12.17
N THR A 224 9.42 -6.01 11.06
CA THR A 224 10.87 -5.80 10.86
C THR A 224 11.16 -4.96 9.62
N PRO A 225 12.29 -4.22 9.59
CA PRO A 225 12.69 -3.48 8.39
C PRO A 225 12.89 -4.33 7.13
N ALA A 226 13.07 -5.64 7.28
CA ALA A 226 13.22 -6.56 6.15
C ALA A 226 11.88 -7.05 5.59
N SER A 227 10.76 -6.76 6.27
CA SER A 227 9.46 -7.29 5.87
C SER A 227 9.01 -6.74 4.51
N ALA A 228 8.33 -7.57 3.73
CA ALA A 228 7.85 -7.20 2.39
C ALA A 228 6.45 -7.77 2.09
N ILE A 229 5.76 -7.13 1.15
CA ILE A 229 4.51 -7.63 0.55
C ILE A 229 4.79 -7.95 -0.91
N ASN A 230 4.91 -9.24 -1.22
CA ASN A 230 5.08 -9.75 -2.58
C ASN A 230 3.73 -10.26 -3.08
N ASN A 231 2.95 -9.37 -3.70
CA ASN A 231 1.62 -9.73 -4.21
C ASN A 231 1.60 -9.85 -5.74
N SER A 232 1.25 -11.04 -6.23
CA SER A 232 0.88 -11.30 -7.62
C SER A 232 -0.58 -11.79 -7.76
N GLY A 233 -1.30 -11.96 -6.65
CA GLY A 233 -2.72 -12.25 -6.59
C GLY A 233 -3.55 -11.03 -6.15
N THR A 234 -4.65 -11.30 -5.43
CA THR A 234 -5.50 -10.28 -4.82
C THR A 234 -5.36 -10.35 -3.31
N ILE A 235 -5.01 -9.24 -2.66
CA ILE A 235 -5.01 -9.11 -1.21
C ILE A 235 -6.06 -8.10 -0.77
N THR A 236 -6.89 -8.47 0.21
CA THR A 236 -7.78 -7.55 0.91
C THR A 236 -7.57 -7.68 2.41
N PHE A 237 -6.80 -6.77 2.99
CA PHE A 237 -6.53 -6.77 4.42
C PHE A 237 -7.78 -6.34 5.20
N THR A 238 -8.17 -7.13 6.20
CA THR A 238 -9.09 -6.63 7.24
C THR A 238 -8.40 -5.51 8.01
N ASN A 239 -7.20 -5.73 8.53
CA ASN A 239 -6.35 -4.64 9.01
C ASN A 239 -4.89 -4.89 8.60
N LEU A 240 -4.16 -3.81 8.35
CA LEU A 240 -2.72 -3.81 8.09
C LEU A 240 -2.03 -2.82 9.04
N THR A 241 -1.04 -3.30 9.79
CA THR A 241 -0.20 -2.47 10.64
C THR A 241 1.23 -2.48 10.13
N ILE A 242 1.78 -1.29 9.88
CA ILE A 242 3.20 -1.08 9.61
C ILE A 242 3.88 -0.71 10.92
N GLY A 243 4.47 -1.72 11.56
CA GLY A 243 5.11 -1.61 12.87
C GLY A 243 6.54 -1.06 12.83
N THR A 244 7.12 -0.94 11.64
CA THR A 244 8.53 -0.59 11.42
C THR A 244 8.71 0.25 10.15
N THR A 245 9.86 0.89 10.00
CA THR A 245 10.25 1.50 8.73
C THR A 245 10.93 0.44 7.86
N PRO A 246 10.47 0.22 6.62
CA PRO A 246 11.14 -0.66 5.65
C PRO A 246 12.58 -0.23 5.39
N THR A 247 13.48 -1.19 5.22
CA THR A 247 14.85 -0.93 4.72
C THR A 247 14.82 -0.40 3.30
N VAL A 248 13.91 -0.93 2.46
CA VAL A 248 13.73 -0.50 1.08
C VAL A 248 12.24 -0.34 0.80
N GLN A 249 11.82 0.87 0.43
CA GLN A 249 10.39 1.16 0.20
C GLN A 249 9.76 0.31 -0.92
N SER A 250 10.58 -0.16 -1.87
CA SER A 250 10.10 -1.02 -2.95
C SER A 250 9.59 -2.40 -2.49
N GLN A 251 9.89 -2.80 -1.24
CA GLN A 251 9.33 -4.00 -0.60
C GLN A 251 7.80 -3.97 -0.47
N TYR A 252 7.18 -2.81 -0.70
CA TYR A 252 5.75 -2.58 -0.55
C TYR A 252 5.09 -2.06 -1.83
N ASN A 253 5.77 -2.16 -2.99
CA ASN A 253 5.26 -1.65 -4.27
C ASN A 253 4.10 -2.47 -4.87
N ALA A 254 3.58 -3.43 -4.13
CA ALA A 254 2.48 -4.25 -4.59
C ALA A 254 1.14 -3.53 -4.43
N SER A 255 0.18 -3.85 -5.29
CA SER A 255 -1.19 -3.34 -5.16
C SER A 255 -2.01 -4.24 -4.24
N TYR A 256 -2.82 -3.66 -3.37
CA TYR A 256 -3.70 -4.38 -2.46
C TYR A 256 -4.82 -3.50 -1.92
N ASN A 257 -5.82 -4.14 -1.32
CA ASN A 257 -6.97 -3.48 -0.73
C ASN A 257 -6.87 -3.46 0.80
N ILE A 258 -7.41 -2.42 1.41
CA ILE A 258 -7.63 -2.29 2.84
C ILE A 258 -9.15 -2.19 3.04
N ALA A 259 -9.74 -3.19 3.70
CA ALA A 259 -11.17 -3.19 4.03
C ALA A 259 -11.45 -2.56 5.40
N GLY A 260 -10.56 -2.74 6.38
CA GLY A 260 -10.63 -2.08 7.68
C GLY A 260 -9.51 -1.04 7.83
N THR A 261 -8.60 -1.23 8.78
CA THR A 261 -7.66 -0.15 9.17
C THR A 261 -6.27 -0.33 8.58
N LEU A 262 -5.73 0.73 7.98
CA LEU A 262 -4.30 0.89 7.72
C LEU A 262 -3.68 1.72 8.85
N THR A 263 -2.77 1.13 9.61
CA THR A 263 -2.09 1.77 10.74
C THR A 263 -0.61 1.95 10.47
N ILE A 264 -0.11 3.19 10.56
CA ILE A 264 1.32 3.50 10.55
C ILE A 264 1.72 3.98 11.95
N ASN A 265 2.60 3.22 12.60
CA ASN A 265 3.02 3.49 13.97
C ASN A 265 3.88 4.76 14.09
N ALA A 266 3.93 5.31 15.31
CA ALA A 266 4.70 6.51 15.60
C ALA A 266 6.19 6.36 15.24
N GLY A 267 6.74 7.39 14.58
CA GLY A 267 8.14 7.41 14.13
C GLY A 267 8.48 6.43 13.01
N LYS A 268 7.48 5.77 12.41
CA LYS A 268 7.68 4.85 11.27
C LYS A 268 7.37 5.55 9.95
N THR A 269 8.08 5.15 8.90
CA THR A 269 7.86 5.65 7.53
C THR A 269 7.34 4.53 6.65
N PHE A 270 6.23 4.80 5.97
CA PHE A 270 5.66 3.94 4.94
C PHE A 270 5.45 4.77 3.67
N ALA A 271 6.29 4.55 2.66
CA ALA A 271 6.35 5.36 1.45
C ALA A 271 6.65 4.51 0.20
N PRO A 272 5.80 3.52 -0.15
CA PRO A 272 5.97 2.72 -1.36
C PRO A 272 6.14 3.62 -2.60
N THR A 273 6.97 3.19 -3.54
CA THR A 273 7.28 3.91 -4.80
C THR A 273 6.56 3.33 -6.00
N GLY A 274 5.65 2.38 -5.77
CA GLY A 274 4.91 1.65 -6.79
C GLY A 274 3.60 1.11 -6.21
N GLY A 275 2.79 0.50 -7.07
CA GLY A 275 1.52 -0.10 -6.68
C GLY A 275 0.42 0.91 -6.36
N THR A 276 -0.74 0.37 -6.01
CA THR A 276 -1.94 1.11 -5.64
C THR A 276 -2.54 0.52 -4.38
N ILE A 277 -2.78 1.37 -3.39
CA ILE A 277 -3.53 1.00 -2.19
C ILE A 277 -4.97 1.45 -2.38
N THR A 278 -5.91 0.52 -2.23
CA THR A 278 -7.34 0.80 -2.37
C THR A 278 -8.04 0.67 -1.02
N MET A 279 -8.69 1.75 -0.57
CA MET A 279 -9.58 1.72 0.58
C MET A 279 -10.94 1.21 0.09
N SER A 280 -11.24 -0.06 0.36
CA SER A 280 -12.20 -0.85 -0.44
C SER A 280 -13.57 -1.04 0.21
N SER A 281 -13.81 -0.51 1.41
CA SER A 281 -15.03 -0.74 2.17
C SER A 281 -15.46 0.52 2.96
N PRO A 282 -16.74 0.68 3.31
CA PRO A 282 -17.17 1.74 4.22
C PRO A 282 -16.48 1.73 5.59
N SER A 283 -16.00 0.55 6.03
CA SER A 283 -15.24 0.43 7.29
C SER A 283 -13.77 0.82 7.16
N SER A 284 -13.30 1.11 5.95
CA SER A 284 -11.91 1.43 5.70
C SER A 284 -11.49 2.71 6.42
N SER A 285 -10.30 2.72 7.02
CA SER A 285 -9.78 3.88 7.77
C SER A 285 -8.26 3.96 7.73
N ILE A 286 -7.73 5.16 7.97
CA ILE A 286 -6.29 5.44 8.04
C ILE A 286 -5.96 6.03 9.40
N ILE A 287 -5.08 5.33 10.13
CA ILE A 287 -4.43 5.84 11.33
C ILE A 287 -2.97 6.07 11.00
N ASN A 288 -2.56 7.33 10.92
CA ASN A 288 -1.17 7.68 10.69
C ASN A 288 -0.60 8.48 11.86
N SER A 289 0.29 7.86 12.63
CA SER A 289 1.11 8.54 13.65
C SER A 289 2.58 8.68 13.23
N GLY A 290 2.92 8.26 12.01
CA GLY A 290 4.25 8.36 11.41
C GLY A 290 4.24 9.18 10.11
N THR A 291 5.07 8.77 9.16
CA THR A 291 5.12 9.35 7.81
C THR A 291 4.50 8.38 6.82
N LEU A 292 3.40 8.79 6.18
CA LEU A 292 2.65 8.00 5.21
C LEU A 292 2.67 8.70 3.85
N THR A 293 3.19 8.03 2.83
CA THR A 293 3.11 8.47 1.43
C THR A 293 2.57 7.33 0.58
N PHE A 294 1.45 7.57 -0.09
CA PHE A 294 0.93 6.63 -1.08
C PHE A 294 1.60 6.86 -2.42
N ASN A 295 2.00 5.78 -3.11
CA ASN A 295 2.28 5.87 -4.55
C ASN A 295 1.00 6.20 -5.31
N ASN A 296 -0.01 5.33 -5.24
CA ASN A 296 -1.37 5.66 -5.67
C ASN A 296 -2.36 5.28 -4.58
N LEU A 297 -3.41 6.08 -4.43
CA LEU A 297 -4.49 5.87 -3.47
C LEU A 297 -5.84 5.89 -4.20
N ILE A 298 -6.65 4.86 -3.99
CA ILE A 298 -8.05 4.81 -4.45
C ILE A 298 -8.96 4.78 -3.22
N ILE A 299 -9.96 5.66 -3.19
CA ILE A 299 -11.10 5.56 -2.28
C ILE A 299 -12.26 4.96 -3.08
N ALA A 300 -12.53 3.66 -2.85
CA ALA A 300 -13.47 2.89 -3.64
C ALA A 300 -14.87 2.78 -3.04
N ALA A 301 -15.03 3.12 -1.76
CA ALA A 301 -16.31 3.11 -1.05
C ALA A 301 -16.44 4.37 -0.19
N THR A 302 -17.69 4.86 -0.04
CA THR A 302 -18.00 5.96 0.88
C THR A 302 -17.70 5.53 2.32
N PRO A 303 -16.83 6.24 3.06
CA PRO A 303 -16.57 5.96 4.47
C PRO A 303 -17.87 6.01 5.28
N ALA A 304 -18.03 5.08 6.23
CA ALA A 304 -19.14 5.10 7.17
C ALA A 304 -19.11 6.36 8.05
N ALA A 305 -17.91 6.85 8.37
CA ALA A 305 -17.69 8.13 9.02
C ALA A 305 -16.48 8.84 8.39
N GLN A 306 -16.65 10.08 7.95
CA GLN A 306 -15.57 10.83 7.31
C GLN A 306 -14.35 11.05 8.23
N SER A 307 -14.55 11.01 9.55
CA SER A 307 -13.47 11.09 10.54
C SER A 307 -12.47 9.93 10.48
N GLN A 308 -12.81 8.82 9.81
CA GLN A 308 -11.92 7.67 9.55
C GLN A 308 -10.65 8.04 8.76
N TYR A 309 -10.62 9.23 8.14
CA TYR A 309 -9.55 9.70 7.27
C TYR A 309 -8.96 11.04 7.72
N ASN A 310 -9.13 11.42 8.99
CA ASN A 310 -8.64 12.69 9.53
C ASN A 310 -7.11 12.72 9.75
N ALA A 311 -6.40 11.61 9.50
CA ALA A 311 -4.96 11.58 9.56
C ALA A 311 -4.35 12.32 8.36
N SER A 312 -3.23 13.03 8.57
CA SER A 312 -2.48 13.64 7.46
C SER A 312 -1.63 12.60 6.74
N TYR A 313 -1.54 12.70 5.42
CA TYR A 313 -0.70 11.83 4.59
C TYR A 313 -0.39 12.47 3.23
N ASN A 314 0.58 11.88 2.55
CA ASN A 314 1.05 12.33 1.24
C ASN A 314 0.55 11.38 0.15
N VAL A 315 0.39 11.91 -1.07
CA VAL A 315 0.16 11.14 -2.29
C VAL A 315 1.20 11.57 -3.33
N ALA A 316 1.99 10.64 -3.82
CA ALA A 316 3.06 10.88 -4.80
C ALA A 316 2.58 10.70 -6.25
N GLY A 317 1.62 9.81 -6.47
CA GLY A 317 0.93 9.59 -7.75
C GLY A 317 -0.54 10.01 -7.68
N ALA A 318 -1.45 9.16 -8.13
CA ALA A 318 -2.86 9.54 -8.24
C ALA A 318 -3.65 9.32 -6.93
N LEU A 319 -4.39 10.34 -6.49
CA LEU A 319 -5.55 10.20 -5.61
C LEU A 319 -6.80 10.03 -6.47
N THR A 320 -7.47 8.89 -6.36
CA THR A 320 -8.67 8.58 -7.14
C THR A 320 -9.88 8.37 -6.24
N ILE A 321 -10.97 9.08 -6.55
CA ILE A 321 -12.28 8.87 -5.93
C ILE A 321 -13.21 8.24 -6.95
N ASN A 322 -13.74 7.06 -6.63
CA ASN A 322 -14.61 6.31 -7.53
C ASN A 322 -15.97 6.99 -7.74
N SER A 323 -16.66 6.59 -8.81
CA SER A 323 -18.01 7.06 -9.12
C SER A 323 -18.98 6.73 -7.99
N GLY A 324 -19.79 7.71 -7.58
CA GLY A 324 -20.77 7.55 -6.49
C GLY A 324 -20.18 7.51 -5.08
N VAL A 325 -18.86 7.68 -4.93
CA VAL A 325 -18.20 7.75 -3.62
C VAL A 325 -18.17 9.18 -3.09
N THR A 326 -18.49 9.37 -1.81
CA THR A 326 -18.31 10.63 -1.10
C THR A 326 -17.10 10.53 -0.17
N PHE A 327 -16.08 11.33 -0.43
CA PHE A 327 -14.87 11.43 0.37
C PHE A 327 -14.66 12.87 0.82
N GLY A 328 -14.75 13.09 2.13
CA GLY A 328 -14.76 14.41 2.74
C GLY A 328 -14.27 14.40 4.18
N PRO A 329 -13.01 14.03 4.46
CA PRO A 329 -12.47 14.04 5.81
C PRO A 329 -12.66 15.40 6.48
N SER A 330 -12.91 15.39 7.80
CA SER A 330 -13.14 16.62 8.58
C SER A 330 -11.87 17.21 9.19
N GLY A 331 -10.76 16.48 9.16
CA GLY A 331 -9.45 16.90 9.64
C GLY A 331 -8.32 16.40 8.77
N GLY A 332 -7.09 16.69 9.19
CA GLY A 332 -5.87 16.28 8.50
C GLY A 332 -5.54 17.11 7.26
N THR A 333 -4.39 16.84 6.69
CA THR A 333 -3.92 17.43 5.43
C THR A 333 -3.56 16.34 4.45
N ILE A 334 -4.09 16.44 3.23
CA ILE A 334 -3.64 15.61 2.10
C ILE A 334 -2.62 16.43 1.32
N THR A 335 -1.41 15.89 1.18
CA THR A 335 -0.32 16.56 0.47
C THR A 335 -0.03 15.87 -0.86
N MET A 336 -0.17 16.60 -1.96
CA MET A 336 0.28 16.19 -3.28
C MET A 336 1.79 16.42 -3.37
N SER A 337 2.56 15.34 -3.21
CA SER A 337 3.96 15.40 -2.73
C SER A 337 5.04 15.24 -3.79
N ALA A 338 4.68 14.83 -5.01
CA ALA A 338 5.63 14.60 -6.10
C ALA A 338 5.09 15.10 -7.44
N THR A 339 5.99 15.23 -8.42
CA THR A 339 5.64 15.71 -9.77
C THR A 339 4.68 14.79 -10.50
N GLY A 340 4.67 13.49 -10.16
CA GLY A 340 3.71 12.51 -10.68
C GLY A 340 2.32 12.61 -10.07
N SER A 341 2.11 13.50 -9.08
CA SER A 341 0.87 13.50 -8.31
C SER A 341 -0.31 14.10 -9.07
N GLY A 342 -1.51 13.58 -8.83
CA GLY A 342 -2.73 14.04 -9.51
C GLY A 342 -4.02 13.67 -8.76
N ILE A 343 -5.11 14.35 -9.12
CA ILE A 343 -6.44 14.13 -8.55
C ILE A 343 -7.38 13.66 -9.67
N SER A 344 -7.91 12.45 -9.52
CA SER A 344 -9.00 11.93 -10.35
C SER A 344 -10.26 11.82 -9.51
N ASN A 345 -11.21 12.73 -9.70
CA ASN A 345 -12.47 12.69 -8.96
C ASN A 345 -13.63 12.33 -9.89
N ARG A 346 -14.28 11.19 -9.63
CA ARG A 346 -15.53 10.77 -10.27
C ARG A 346 -16.72 10.74 -9.29
N GLY A 347 -16.48 11.11 -8.03
CA GLY A 347 -17.48 11.20 -6.97
C GLY A 347 -17.55 12.60 -6.37
N THR A 348 -17.83 12.68 -5.07
CA THR A 348 -17.83 13.93 -4.30
C THR A 348 -16.57 14.00 -3.45
N LEU A 349 -15.70 14.97 -3.72
CA LEU A 349 -14.43 15.14 -3.04
C LEU A 349 -14.39 16.48 -2.30
N THR A 350 -14.14 16.44 -1.00
CA THR A 350 -13.86 17.61 -0.16
C THR A 350 -12.58 17.40 0.64
N PHE A 351 -11.61 18.30 0.51
CA PHE A 351 -10.43 18.28 1.35
C PHE A 351 -10.68 19.04 2.65
N SER A 352 -10.31 18.46 3.80
CA SER A 352 -10.16 19.26 5.02
C SER A 352 -9.04 20.28 4.82
N ASN A 353 -7.84 19.82 4.44
CA ASN A 353 -6.77 20.68 3.94
C ASN A 353 -6.08 20.01 2.76
N LEU A 354 -5.65 20.79 1.78
CA LEU A 354 -4.92 20.34 0.60
C LEU A 354 -3.61 21.12 0.48
N THR A 355 -2.49 20.42 0.36
CA THR A 355 -1.19 21.02 0.05
C THR A 355 -0.69 20.52 -1.29
N ILE A 356 -0.25 21.44 -2.16
CA ILE A 356 0.48 21.13 -3.40
C ILE A 356 1.95 21.42 -3.12
N ALA A 357 2.72 20.35 -2.88
CA ALA A 357 4.12 20.43 -2.46
C ALA A 357 5.12 20.26 -3.62
N ALA A 358 4.66 19.83 -4.79
CA ALA A 358 5.47 19.70 -5.99
C ALA A 358 4.67 20.12 -7.23
N THR A 359 5.35 20.73 -8.22
CA THR A 359 4.73 21.07 -9.50
C THR A 359 4.44 19.78 -10.27
N PRO A 360 3.18 19.55 -10.71
CA PRO A 360 2.84 18.36 -11.48
C PRO A 360 3.56 18.38 -12.84
N THR A 361 3.89 17.20 -13.38
CA THR A 361 4.46 17.07 -14.73
C THR A 361 3.54 17.65 -15.81
N ALA A 362 2.22 17.56 -15.61
CA ALA A 362 1.20 18.15 -16.45
C ALA A 362 0.09 18.73 -15.58
N GLN A 363 -0.27 20.00 -15.80
CA GLN A 363 -1.33 20.66 -15.01
C GLN A 363 -2.70 19.97 -15.16
N SER A 364 -2.90 19.23 -16.25
CA SER A 364 -4.10 18.40 -16.46
C SER A 364 -4.32 17.33 -15.39
N GLN A 365 -3.28 16.98 -14.61
CA GLN A 365 -3.37 16.06 -13.48
C GLN A 365 -4.30 16.56 -12.36
N TYR A 366 -4.65 17.85 -12.36
CA TYR A 366 -5.57 18.46 -11.39
C TYR A 366 -6.87 18.98 -12.00
N ASN A 367 -7.25 18.54 -13.20
CA ASN A 367 -8.46 19.00 -13.90
C ASN A 367 -9.79 18.48 -13.31
N ALA A 368 -9.74 17.75 -12.20
CA ALA A 368 -10.91 17.29 -11.49
C ALA A 368 -11.58 18.43 -10.73
N SER A 369 -12.91 18.41 -10.61
CA SER A 369 -13.62 19.30 -9.71
C SER A 369 -13.62 18.76 -8.28
N TYR A 370 -13.38 19.62 -7.30
CA TYR A 370 -13.38 19.27 -5.88
C TYR A 370 -13.56 20.49 -4.98
N ASN A 371 -13.85 20.21 -3.72
CA ASN A 371 -14.03 21.21 -2.69
C ASN A 371 -12.82 21.25 -1.76
N VAL A 372 -12.53 22.41 -1.18
CA VAL A 372 -11.57 22.59 -0.09
C VAL A 372 -12.32 23.31 1.03
N ALA A 373 -12.39 22.67 2.20
CA ALA A 373 -13.05 23.23 3.38
C ALA A 373 -12.07 24.06 4.24
N GLY A 374 -10.82 23.65 4.37
CA GLY A 374 -9.77 24.40 5.08
C GLY A 374 -8.78 25.04 4.10
N ALA A 375 -7.48 24.89 4.35
CA ALA A 375 -6.48 25.56 3.54
C ALA A 375 -6.19 24.82 2.23
N LEU A 376 -6.11 25.56 1.12
CA LEU A 376 -5.37 25.20 -0.08
C LEU A 376 -4.00 25.89 -0.02
N THR A 377 -2.95 25.09 0.18
CA THR A 377 -1.57 25.57 0.32
C THR A 377 -0.75 25.24 -0.91
N ILE A 378 -0.09 26.24 -1.49
CA ILE A 378 0.89 26.08 -2.58
C ILE A 378 2.28 26.41 -2.02
N ASN A 379 3.19 25.45 -2.09
CA ASN A 379 4.54 25.61 -1.55
C ASN A 379 5.41 26.59 -2.38
N PRO A 380 6.51 27.12 -1.79
CA PRO A 380 7.47 27.95 -2.51
C PRO A 380 8.00 27.28 -3.78
N GLY A 381 8.01 28.03 -4.88
CA GLY A 381 8.51 27.55 -6.19
C GLY A 381 7.61 26.52 -6.88
N VAL A 382 6.43 26.23 -6.34
CA VAL A 382 5.46 25.28 -6.91
C VAL A 382 4.43 26.01 -7.77
N THR A 383 4.02 25.40 -8.88
CA THR A 383 2.95 25.89 -9.75
C THR A 383 1.74 24.97 -9.70
N PHE A 384 0.60 25.52 -9.27
CA PHE A 384 -0.72 24.92 -9.40
C PHE A 384 -1.55 25.75 -10.37
N ALA A 385 -1.85 25.19 -11.54
CA ALA A 385 -2.53 25.88 -12.62
C ALA A 385 -3.36 24.92 -13.50
N PRO A 386 -4.34 24.18 -12.93
CA PRO A 386 -5.19 23.27 -13.69
C PRO A 386 -5.87 23.98 -14.88
N THR A 387 -6.09 23.23 -15.96
CA THR A 387 -6.71 23.70 -17.21
C THR A 387 -8.15 23.22 -17.38
N GLY A 388 -8.69 22.54 -16.37
CA GLY A 388 -10.04 22.00 -16.32
C GLY A 388 -10.55 21.93 -14.88
N GLY A 389 -11.82 21.54 -14.73
CA GLY A 389 -12.46 21.39 -13.43
C GLY A 389 -12.75 22.70 -12.70
N THR A 390 -13.34 22.56 -11.51
CA THR A 390 -13.69 23.66 -10.61
C THR A 390 -13.18 23.37 -9.21
N VAL A 391 -12.40 24.31 -8.67
CA VAL A 391 -12.06 24.32 -7.24
C VAL A 391 -13.11 25.13 -6.51
N THR A 392 -13.72 24.55 -5.47
CA THR A 392 -14.71 25.24 -4.63
C THR A 392 -14.19 25.43 -3.22
N MET A 393 -14.12 26.68 -2.77
CA MET A 393 -13.84 27.02 -1.38
C MET A 393 -15.16 26.95 -0.61
N SER A 394 -15.35 25.86 0.15
CA SER A 394 -16.68 25.37 0.51
C SER A 394 -17.17 25.77 1.90
N THR A 395 -16.30 26.26 2.78
CA THR A 395 -16.68 26.65 4.15
C THR A 395 -16.01 27.95 4.56
N ALA A 396 -16.43 28.50 5.70
CA ALA A 396 -15.86 29.74 6.24
C ALA A 396 -14.39 29.59 6.67
N THR A 397 -13.88 28.36 6.83
CA THR A 397 -12.46 28.11 7.15
C THR A 397 -11.58 28.01 5.91
N SER A 398 -12.17 28.10 4.72
CA SER A 398 -11.45 27.91 3.47
C SER A 398 -10.49 29.07 3.22
N ALA A 399 -9.24 28.77 2.84
CA ALA A 399 -8.19 29.78 2.68
C ALA A 399 -7.19 29.46 1.57
N PHE A 400 -6.58 30.49 0.98
CA PHE A 400 -5.40 30.36 0.11
C PHE A 400 -4.13 30.70 0.88
N ILE A 401 -3.21 29.75 0.91
CA ILE A 401 -1.84 29.98 1.37
C ILE A 401 -0.93 29.81 0.17
N ASN A 402 -0.79 30.87 -0.62
CA ASN A 402 -0.02 30.84 -1.85
C ASN A 402 1.40 31.38 -1.64
N ASN A 403 2.39 30.48 -1.62
CA ASN A 403 3.82 30.84 -1.65
C ASN A 403 4.47 30.57 -3.02
N GLY A 404 3.68 30.17 -4.02
CA GLY A 404 4.14 29.82 -5.36
C GLY A 404 3.30 30.52 -6.44
N THR A 405 3.02 29.80 -7.52
CA THR A 405 2.12 30.25 -8.59
C THR A 405 0.76 29.57 -8.43
N LEU A 406 -0.29 30.37 -8.25
CA LEU A 406 -1.66 29.91 -8.09
C LEU A 406 -2.54 30.40 -9.24
N ALA A 407 -3.09 29.45 -9.99
CA ALA A 407 -4.12 29.68 -10.98
C ALA A 407 -5.21 28.62 -10.87
N PHE A 408 -6.40 28.96 -11.35
CA PHE A 408 -7.55 28.08 -11.43
C PHE A 408 -8.07 28.04 -12.86
N ASN A 409 -8.63 26.90 -13.26
CA ASN A 409 -9.52 26.88 -14.40
C ASN A 409 -10.84 27.56 -14.02
N ASN A 410 -11.65 26.95 -13.16
CA ASN A 410 -12.79 27.60 -12.54
C ASN A 410 -12.60 27.68 -11.02
N LEU A 411 -13.07 28.78 -10.42
CA LEU A 411 -13.07 28.98 -8.98
C LEU A 411 -14.48 29.35 -8.51
N THR A 412 -14.96 28.69 -7.46
CA THR A 412 -16.17 29.05 -6.74
C THR A 412 -15.84 29.37 -5.29
N ILE A 413 -16.30 30.51 -4.79
CA ILE A 413 -16.32 30.83 -3.35
C ILE A 413 -17.74 30.64 -2.84
N ALA A 414 -17.95 29.58 -2.06
CA ALA A 414 -19.28 29.16 -1.62
C ALA A 414 -19.62 29.60 -0.19
N ALA A 415 -18.66 30.11 0.58
CA ALA A 415 -18.85 30.58 1.94
C ALA A 415 -17.96 31.79 2.24
N THR A 416 -18.47 32.70 3.07
CA THR A 416 -17.70 33.85 3.57
C THR A 416 -16.55 33.35 4.46
N PRO A 417 -15.28 33.68 4.15
CA PRO A 417 -14.15 33.32 5.00
C PRO A 417 -14.28 33.99 6.39
N THR A 418 -13.85 33.28 7.43
CA THR A 418 -13.80 33.83 8.79
C THR A 418 -12.83 35.00 8.90
N ALA A 419 -11.77 35.01 8.09
CA ALA A 419 -10.83 36.11 8.01
C ALA A 419 -10.55 36.46 6.55
N GLN A 420 -10.77 37.72 6.17
CA GLN A 420 -10.55 38.17 4.78
C GLN A 420 -9.08 38.08 4.35
N SER A 421 -8.14 38.07 5.32
CA SER A 421 -6.72 37.77 5.09
C SER A 421 -6.48 36.42 4.40
N GLN A 422 -7.47 35.53 4.36
CA GLN A 422 -7.41 34.22 3.71
C GLN A 422 -7.40 34.29 2.16
N TYR A 423 -7.67 35.46 1.56
CA TYR A 423 -7.66 35.67 0.10
C TYR A 423 -6.72 36.80 -0.36
N THR A 424 -5.73 37.18 0.46
CA THR A 424 -4.86 38.34 0.16
C THR A 424 -3.60 37.96 -0.62
N THR A 425 -3.68 36.96 -1.49
CA THR A 425 -2.58 36.55 -2.39
C THR A 425 -3.00 36.78 -3.84
N SER A 426 -2.03 36.99 -4.73
CA SER A 426 -2.35 37.10 -6.15
C SER A 426 -2.63 35.73 -6.75
N TYR A 427 -3.66 35.63 -7.58
CA TYR A 427 -4.02 34.42 -8.32
C TYR A 427 -4.67 34.74 -9.67
N SER A 428 -4.80 33.71 -10.51
CA SER A 428 -5.46 33.81 -11.81
C SER A 428 -6.62 32.84 -11.94
N ILE A 429 -7.65 33.18 -12.72
CA ILE A 429 -8.77 32.31 -13.04
C ILE A 429 -8.99 32.37 -14.55
N ALA A 430 -8.73 31.28 -15.27
CA ALA A 430 -8.85 31.25 -16.72
C ALA A 430 -10.30 31.15 -17.21
N GLY A 431 -11.14 30.43 -16.48
CA GLY A 431 -12.56 30.19 -16.74
C GLY A 431 -13.46 31.01 -15.81
N SER A 432 -14.47 30.37 -15.22
CA SER A 432 -15.48 31.04 -14.41
C SER A 432 -14.97 31.39 -13.01
N PHE A 433 -15.20 32.63 -12.59
CA PHE A 433 -15.10 33.05 -11.19
C PHE A 433 -16.50 33.24 -10.61
N THR A 434 -16.88 32.41 -9.65
CA THR A 434 -18.22 32.39 -9.06
C THR A 434 -18.16 32.75 -7.58
N VAL A 435 -19.04 33.66 -7.14
CA VAL A 435 -19.23 34.00 -5.73
C VAL A 435 -20.72 33.83 -5.40
N ASN A 436 -21.02 32.90 -4.50
CA ASN A 436 -22.39 32.52 -4.18
C ASN A 436 -23.15 33.61 -3.40
N SER A 437 -24.48 33.53 -3.41
CA SER A 437 -25.33 34.41 -2.61
C SER A 437 -25.01 34.34 -1.12
N GLY A 438 -25.01 35.49 -0.46
CA GLY A 438 -24.66 35.63 0.96
C GLY A 438 -23.17 35.54 1.28
N VAL A 439 -22.30 35.35 0.27
CA VAL A 439 -20.84 35.33 0.45
C VAL A 439 -20.27 36.74 0.37
N TYR A 440 -19.34 37.08 1.25
CA TYR A 440 -18.53 38.30 1.18
C TYR A 440 -17.04 37.94 1.03
N ILE A 441 -16.35 38.56 0.07
CA ILE A 441 -14.90 38.46 -0.09
C ILE A 441 -14.25 39.84 -0.27
N GLU A 442 -13.05 39.99 0.26
CA GLU A 442 -12.19 41.15 0.01
C GLU A 442 -11.00 40.77 -0.86
N ILE A 443 -10.73 41.59 -1.88
CA ILE A 443 -9.58 41.49 -2.77
C ILE A 443 -8.67 42.69 -2.47
N THR A 444 -7.48 42.40 -1.93
CA THR A 444 -6.48 43.42 -1.55
C THR A 444 -5.23 43.40 -2.43
N LEU A 445 -5.01 42.34 -3.21
CA LEU A 445 -3.94 42.24 -4.21
C LEU A 445 -4.52 42.10 -5.63
N THR A 446 -3.75 41.58 -6.58
CA THR A 446 -4.18 41.41 -7.96
C THR A 446 -4.87 40.06 -8.17
N VAL A 447 -6.08 40.11 -8.73
CA VAL A 447 -6.78 38.93 -9.25
C VAL A 447 -6.90 39.07 -10.77
N HIS A 448 -6.41 38.06 -11.48
CA HIS A 448 -6.48 38.00 -12.93
C HIS A 448 -7.67 37.14 -13.34
N LEU A 449 -8.59 37.70 -14.11
CA LEU A 449 -9.83 37.09 -14.54
C LEU A 449 -9.81 36.96 -16.05
N GLY A 450 -9.74 35.71 -16.53
CA GLY A 450 -9.68 35.35 -17.95
C GLY A 450 -11.03 34.92 -18.54
N GLY A 451 -11.97 34.52 -17.70
CA GLY A 451 -13.31 34.08 -18.14
C GLY A 451 -14.43 34.93 -17.56
N THR A 452 -15.56 34.27 -17.27
CA THR A 452 -16.81 34.91 -16.85
C THR A 452 -16.84 35.17 -15.35
N ILE A 453 -17.40 36.31 -14.95
CA ILE A 453 -17.68 36.64 -13.55
C ILE A 453 -19.15 36.31 -13.26
N ASN A 454 -19.39 35.37 -12.35
CA ASN A 454 -20.73 34.99 -11.87
C ASN A 454 -20.86 35.41 -10.41
N ASN A 455 -21.22 36.67 -10.16
CA ASN A 455 -21.38 37.16 -8.79
C ASN A 455 -22.87 37.20 -8.38
N SER A 456 -23.20 36.51 -7.29
CA SER A 456 -24.45 36.70 -6.55
C SER A 456 -24.22 37.10 -5.09
N GLY A 457 -22.96 37.23 -4.68
CA GLY A 457 -22.53 37.70 -3.36
C GLY A 457 -21.97 39.12 -3.41
N ILE A 458 -21.02 39.38 -2.51
CA ILE A 458 -20.36 40.68 -2.34
C ILE A 458 -18.87 40.52 -2.58
N ILE A 459 -18.36 41.17 -3.62
CA ILE A 459 -16.93 41.24 -3.91
C ILE A 459 -16.45 42.67 -3.63
N ASN A 460 -15.65 42.85 -2.58
CA ASN A 460 -15.03 44.12 -2.27
C ASN A 460 -13.60 44.17 -2.83
N ALA A 461 -13.37 44.98 -3.85
CA ALA A 461 -12.04 45.19 -4.44
C ALA A 461 -11.54 46.63 -4.26
N ALA A 462 -11.98 47.31 -3.19
CA ALA A 462 -11.62 48.70 -2.90
C ALA A 462 -10.13 48.91 -2.57
N ASN A 463 -9.41 47.84 -2.24
CA ASN A 463 -7.97 47.87 -1.93
C ASN A 463 -7.12 47.10 -2.95
N GLY A 464 -7.73 46.40 -3.90
CA GLY A 464 -7.06 45.47 -4.81
C GLY A 464 -6.94 45.94 -6.25
N THR A 465 -6.53 45.02 -7.10
CA THR A 465 -6.50 45.19 -8.56
C THR A 465 -7.25 44.06 -9.23
N ILE A 466 -8.17 44.39 -10.12
CA ILE A 466 -8.78 43.42 -11.02
C ILE A 466 -8.11 43.56 -12.38
N GLU A 467 -7.52 42.48 -12.86
CA GLU A 467 -7.01 42.40 -14.22
C GLU A 467 -7.94 41.52 -15.06
N MET A 468 -8.48 42.08 -16.14
CA MET A 468 -9.25 41.33 -17.13
C MET A 468 -8.29 40.85 -18.22
N ASN A 469 -7.91 39.57 -18.21
CA ASN A 469 -6.85 39.01 -19.06
C ASN A 469 -7.32 37.89 -20.01
N GLY A 470 -8.60 37.85 -20.34
CA GLY A 470 -9.19 36.81 -21.17
C GLY A 470 -8.78 36.84 -22.65
N SER A 471 -8.87 35.68 -23.30
CA SER A 471 -8.73 35.54 -24.76
C SER A 471 -10.07 35.58 -25.51
N ALA A 472 -11.19 35.48 -24.79
CA ALA A 472 -12.54 35.69 -25.29
C ALA A 472 -13.06 37.07 -24.86
N ALA A 473 -14.15 37.54 -25.46
CA ALA A 473 -14.83 38.74 -24.99
C ALA A 473 -15.23 38.57 -23.52
N GLN A 474 -14.96 39.59 -22.69
CA GLN A 474 -15.30 39.56 -21.28
C GLN A 474 -16.30 40.66 -20.93
N THR A 475 -17.04 40.44 -19.86
CA THR A 475 -17.97 41.42 -19.30
C THR A 475 -17.71 41.53 -17.81
N ILE A 476 -17.64 42.76 -17.31
CA ILE A 476 -17.78 43.06 -15.88
C ILE A 476 -19.29 43.27 -15.63
N PRO A 477 -20.00 42.32 -14.99
CA PRO A 477 -21.43 42.46 -14.77
C PRO A 477 -21.77 43.70 -13.92
N ALA A 478 -22.96 44.26 -14.12
CA ALA A 478 -23.50 45.21 -13.14
C ALA A 478 -23.60 44.54 -11.76
N ASN A 479 -23.27 45.28 -10.71
CA ASN A 479 -23.26 44.85 -9.31
C ASN A 479 -22.29 43.70 -9.02
N ALA A 480 -21.27 43.50 -9.87
CA ALA A 480 -20.22 42.52 -9.62
C ALA A 480 -19.37 42.87 -8.40
N PHE A 481 -19.18 44.16 -8.13
CA PHE A 481 -18.35 44.66 -7.03
C PHE A 481 -19.16 45.60 -6.11
N VAL A 482 -18.73 45.73 -4.85
CA VAL A 482 -19.31 46.71 -3.90
C VAL A 482 -19.37 48.09 -4.54
N ASN A 483 -20.54 48.72 -4.49
CA ASN A 483 -20.84 50.04 -5.06
C ASN A 483 -20.58 50.16 -6.57
N ASN A 484 -20.46 49.05 -7.32
CA ASN A 484 -19.96 49.08 -8.70
C ASN A 484 -18.63 49.83 -8.82
N ALA A 485 -17.73 49.63 -7.86
CA ALA A 485 -16.46 50.33 -7.81
C ALA A 485 -15.26 49.37 -7.71
N LEU A 486 -14.16 49.77 -8.34
CA LEU A 486 -12.85 49.14 -8.22
C LEU A 486 -11.79 50.19 -7.84
N ASN A 487 -10.73 49.76 -7.17
CA ASN A 487 -9.57 50.62 -6.98
C ASN A 487 -8.73 50.72 -8.25
N ASN A 488 -8.23 49.58 -8.74
CA ASN A 488 -7.46 49.48 -9.98
C ASN A 488 -8.09 48.47 -10.93
N LEU A 489 -8.16 48.86 -12.21
CA LEU A 489 -8.57 48.00 -13.31
C LEU A 489 -7.47 47.92 -14.35
N ILE A 490 -7.02 46.70 -14.66
CA ILE A 490 -6.09 46.43 -15.74
C ILE A 490 -6.83 45.68 -16.86
N ILE A 491 -6.70 46.17 -18.09
CA ILE A 491 -7.24 45.54 -19.29
C ILE A 491 -6.08 44.91 -20.05
N SER A 492 -5.98 43.59 -19.96
CA SER A 492 -5.03 42.76 -20.71
C SER A 492 -5.70 41.85 -21.72
N ASN A 493 -7.05 41.85 -21.75
CA ASN A 493 -7.86 41.05 -22.63
C ASN A 493 -7.41 41.22 -24.10
N THR A 494 -7.13 40.08 -24.73
CA THR A 494 -6.54 40.04 -26.08
C THR A 494 -7.59 39.94 -27.19
N HIS A 495 -8.86 39.75 -26.83
CA HIS A 495 -9.96 39.60 -27.78
C HIS A 495 -10.27 40.94 -28.45
N ALA A 496 -10.68 40.92 -29.72
CA ALA A 496 -10.98 42.13 -30.49
C ALA A 496 -12.15 42.95 -29.88
N SER A 497 -13.15 42.27 -29.32
CA SER A 497 -14.25 42.92 -28.60
C SER A 497 -13.84 43.46 -27.22
N GLY A 498 -12.68 43.07 -26.70
CA GLY A 498 -12.15 43.50 -25.40
C GLY A 498 -13.04 43.13 -24.21
N VAL A 499 -13.05 44.03 -23.23
CA VAL A 499 -13.91 43.98 -22.05
C VAL A 499 -15.13 44.89 -22.29
N SER A 500 -16.27 44.50 -21.74
CA SER A 500 -17.51 45.30 -21.73
C SER A 500 -18.00 45.51 -20.31
N LEU A 501 -18.72 46.60 -20.07
CA LEU A 501 -19.34 46.90 -18.78
C LEU A 501 -20.83 46.61 -18.84
N GLY A 502 -21.33 45.80 -17.89
CA GLY A 502 -22.76 45.51 -17.75
C GLY A 502 -23.57 46.65 -17.11
N GLY A 503 -22.88 47.69 -16.62
CA GLY A 503 -23.45 48.90 -16.00
C GLY A 503 -22.36 49.94 -15.79
N ALA A 504 -22.69 51.07 -15.16
CA ALA A 504 -21.68 52.06 -14.75
C ALA A 504 -20.68 51.43 -13.77
N LEU A 505 -19.39 51.72 -13.93
CA LEU A 505 -18.29 51.21 -13.09
C LEU A 505 -17.39 52.38 -12.69
N ASP A 506 -17.28 52.63 -11.39
CA ASP A 506 -16.39 53.64 -10.83
C ASP A 506 -14.99 53.06 -10.62
N ILE A 507 -13.97 53.79 -11.04
CA ILE A 507 -12.56 53.41 -10.85
C ILE A 507 -11.86 54.52 -10.07
N TYR A 508 -11.37 54.22 -8.86
CA TYR A 508 -10.86 55.25 -7.96
C TYR A 508 -9.40 55.63 -8.16
N ASN A 509 -8.55 54.71 -8.63
CA ASN A 509 -7.12 54.98 -8.79
C ASN A 509 -6.66 54.93 -10.25
N SER A 510 -6.75 53.78 -10.92
CA SER A 510 -6.23 53.66 -12.28
C SER A 510 -7.01 52.70 -13.17
N VAL A 511 -7.13 53.08 -14.45
CA VAL A 511 -7.44 52.17 -15.56
C VAL A 511 -6.18 52.06 -16.41
N THR A 512 -5.64 50.85 -16.53
CA THR A 512 -4.42 50.59 -17.30
C THR A 512 -4.72 49.61 -18.42
N PHE A 513 -4.29 49.94 -19.64
CA PHE A 513 -4.24 48.97 -20.74
C PHE A 513 -2.84 48.38 -20.79
N SER A 514 -2.73 47.05 -20.71
CA SER A 514 -1.45 46.40 -20.97
C SER A 514 -1.14 46.42 -22.47
N GLY A 515 0.07 46.01 -22.85
CA GLY A 515 0.46 45.95 -24.27
C GLY A 515 -0.42 45.03 -25.13
N THR A 516 -1.19 44.13 -24.50
CA THR A 516 -2.14 43.24 -25.18
C THR A 516 -3.58 43.71 -25.10
N GLY A 517 -3.90 44.62 -24.18
CA GLY A 517 -5.24 45.16 -23.97
C GLY A 517 -5.77 45.89 -25.18
N LYS A 518 -6.96 45.50 -25.66
CA LYS A 518 -7.55 46.08 -26.89
C LYS A 518 -8.56 47.18 -26.63
N LYS A 519 -9.51 46.95 -25.73
CA LYS A 519 -10.70 47.80 -25.55
C LYS A 519 -11.38 47.56 -24.20
N LEU A 520 -12.00 48.62 -23.66
CA LEU A 520 -13.00 48.61 -22.59
C LEU A 520 -14.32 49.22 -23.10
#